data_AF-A0A535A5G4-F1
#
_entry.id   AF-A0A535A5G4-F1
#
_cell.length_a   1.000
_cell.length_b   1.000
_cell.length_c   1.000
_cell.angle_alpha   90.00
_cell.angle_beta   90.00
_cell.angle_gamma   90.00
#
_symmetry.space_group_name_H-M   'P 1'
#
loop_
_entity.id
_entity.type
_entity.pdbx_description
1 polymer ?
#
loop_
_entity_poly.entity_id
_entity_poly.type
_entity_poly.pdbx_seq_one_letter_code
_entity_poly.pdbx_strand_id
1 'polypeptide(L)' 'MRTSAMVFGALLAVAGLIWIAQGLNLSWAPRSFMTADRTWVVLGAAAAVAGIGLVGWGRRARPR' A
#
# COMPACT_ATOMS: atom_id res chain seq x y z
N MET A 1 -5.61 9.25 -17.51
CA MET A 1 -5.06 7.90 -17.23
C MET A 1 -3.82 7.90 -16.33
N ARG A 2 -2.85 8.81 -16.51
CA ARG A 2 -1.60 8.76 -15.72
C ARG A 2 -1.72 9.31 -14.30
N THR A 3 -2.49 10.38 -14.09
CA THR A 3 -2.75 10.93 -12.75
C THR A 3 -3.56 9.95 -11.90
N SER A 4 -4.57 9.30 -12.48
CA SER A 4 -5.35 8.27 -11.78
C SER A 4 -4.47 7.10 -11.35
N ALA A 5 -3.60 6.58 -12.23
CA ALA A 5 -2.66 5.50 -11.87
C ALA A 5 -1.71 5.90 -10.72
N MET A 6 -1.24 7.15 -10.69
CA MET A 6 -0.41 7.67 -9.59
C MET A 6 -1.19 7.79 -8.29
N VAL A 7 -2.42 8.32 -8.33
CA VAL A 7 -3.26 8.48 -7.14
C VAL A 7 -3.66 7.11 -6.58
N PHE A 8 -4.18 6.21 -7.42
CA PHE A 8 -4.53 4.85 -6.99
C PHE A 8 -3.31 4.08 -6.49
N GLY A 9 -2.15 4.18 -7.16
CA GLY A 9 -0.93 3.54 -6.70
C GLY A 9 -0.45 4.08 -5.34
N ALA A 10 -0.52 5.40 -5.13
CA ALA A 10 -0.16 6.00 -3.85
C ALA A 10 -1.12 5.60 -2.72
N LEU A 11 -2.43 5.62 -2.98
CA LEU A 11 -3.45 5.18 -2.02
C LEU A 11 -3.28 3.71 -1.66
N LEU A 12 -3.06 2.84 -2.65
CA LEU A 12 -2.81 1.42 -2.44
C LEU A 12 -1.54 1.19 -1.62
N ALA A 13 -0.48 1.98 -1.88
CA ALA A 13 0.76 1.87 -1.13
C ALA A 13 0.56 2.24 0.35
N VAL A 14 -0.14 3.35 0.62
CA VAL A 14 -0.47 3.78 1.97
C VAL A 14 -1.38 2.77 2.68
N ALA A 15 -2.41 2.26 2.00
CA ALA A 15 -3.29 1.23 2.54
C ALA A 15 -2.50 -0.05 2.92
N GLY A 16 -1.57 -0.49 2.08
CA GLY A 16 -0.69 -1.63 2.38
C GLY A 16 0.16 -1.42 3.62
N LEU A 17 0.70 -0.20 3.83
CA LEU A 17 1.43 0.14 5.05
C LEU A 17 0.55 0.11 6.30
N ILE A 18 -0.71 0.54 6.20
CA ILE A 18 -1.68 0.47 7.31
C ILE A 18 -1.96 -0.99 7.67
N TRP A 19 -2.17 -1.87 6.69
CA TRP A 19 -2.39 -3.29 6.93
C TRP A 19 -1.19 -3.99 7.57
N ILE A 20 0.03 -3.64 7.15
CA ILE A 20 1.25 -4.10 7.83
C ILE A 20 1.25 -3.64 9.28
N ALA A 21 0.97 -2.36 9.53
CA ALA A 21 0.96 -1.80 10.88
C ALA A 21 -0.07 -2.49 11.79
N GLN A 22 -1.25 -2.79 11.25
CA GLN A 22 -2.31 -3.53 11.95
C GLN A 22 -1.92 -4.99 12.21
N GLY A 23 -1.40 -5.70 11.20
CA GLY A 23 -0.95 -7.08 11.34
C GLY A 23 0.20 -7.26 12.33
N LEU A 24 1.08 -6.25 12.44
CA LEU A 24 2.14 -6.17 13.45
C LEU A 24 1.64 -5.73 14.84
N ASN A 25 0.36 -5.39 14.97
CA ASN A 25 -0.25 -4.90 16.21
C ASN A 25 0.50 -3.66 16.78
N LEU A 26 0.88 -2.72 15.91
CA LEU A 26 1.49 -1.47 16.33
C LEU A 26 0.50 -0.65 17.16
N SER A 27 0.97 -0.07 18.26
CA SER A 27 0.12 0.64 19.24
C SER A 27 -0.62 1.86 18.69
N TRP A 28 -0.08 2.49 17.64
CA TRP A 28 -0.68 3.63 16.95
C TRP A 28 -1.55 3.23 15.74
N ALA A 29 -1.56 1.95 15.37
CA ALA A 29 -2.34 1.48 14.23
C ALA A 29 -3.83 1.40 14.60
N PRO A 30 -4.75 1.72 13.66
CA PRO A 30 -6.18 1.58 13.90
C PRO A 30 -6.54 0.14 14.28
N ARG A 31 -7.36 -0.06 15.31
CA ARG A 31 -7.83 -1.40 15.69
C ARG A 31 -8.96 -1.84 14.76
N SER A 32 -8.82 -3.03 14.18
CA SER A 32 -9.84 -3.70 13.36
C SER A 32 -9.69 -5.23 13.47
N PHE A 33 -10.49 -5.98 12.69
CA PHE A 33 -10.34 -7.43 12.51
C PHE A 33 -8.97 -7.85 11.96
N MET A 34 -8.19 -6.92 11.41
CA MET A 34 -6.86 -7.15 10.85
C MET A 34 -5.75 -7.15 11.92
N THR A 35 -6.08 -6.77 13.15
CA THR A 35 -5.07 -6.53 14.19
C THR A 35 -4.46 -7.83 14.69
N ALA A 36 -3.14 -7.88 14.81
CA ALA A 36 -2.38 -9.04 15.30
C ALA A 36 -2.49 -10.30 14.43
N ASP A 37 -2.93 -10.15 13.18
CA ASP A 37 -2.98 -11.23 12.19
C ASP A 37 -1.89 -11.02 11.13
N ARG A 38 -0.93 -11.97 11.08
CA ARG A 38 0.22 -11.93 10.16
C ARG A 38 -0.18 -12.02 8.69
N THR A 39 -1.38 -12.51 8.39
CA THR A 39 -1.91 -12.53 7.02
C THR A 39 -1.92 -11.12 6.42
N TRP A 40 -2.26 -10.11 7.22
CA TRP A 40 -2.30 -8.70 6.80
C TRP A 40 -0.92 -8.08 6.59
N VAL A 41 0.12 -8.62 7.23
CA VAL A 41 1.50 -8.21 6.96
C VAL A 41 1.90 -8.61 5.55
N VAL A 42 1.57 -9.85 5.14
CA VAL A 42 1.89 -10.35 3.79
C VAL A 42 1.06 -9.64 2.73
N LEU A 43 -0.26 -9.52 2.95
CA LEU A 43 -1.15 -8.81 2.04
C LEU A 43 -0.81 -7.32 1.92
N GLY A 44 -0.48 -6.68 3.04
CA GLY A 44 -0.06 -5.28 3.07
C GLY A 44 1.28 -5.05 2.36
N ALA A 45 2.24 -5.96 2.50
CA ALA A 45 3.51 -5.90 1.75
C ALA A 45 3.28 -6.03 0.24
N ALA A 46 2.44 -6.98 -0.17
CA ALA A 46 2.08 -7.16 -1.58
C ALA A 46 1.37 -5.90 -2.15
N ALA A 47 0.41 -5.35 -1.40
CA ALA A 47 -0.29 -4.11 -1.79
C ALA A 47 0.66 -2.91 -1.86
N ALA A 48 1.58 -2.77 -0.90
CA ALA A 48 2.57 -1.71 -0.90
C ALA A 48 3.48 -1.76 -2.13
N VAL A 49 4.01 -2.94 -2.45
CA VAL A 49 4.85 -3.17 -3.63
C VAL A 49 4.08 -2.90 -4.93
N ALA A 50 2.84 -3.40 -5.04
CA ALA A 50 1.99 -3.16 -6.20
C ALA A 50 1.68 -1.67 -6.41
N GLY A 51 1.34 -0.95 -5.32
CA GLY A 51 1.07 0.48 -5.36
C GLY A 51 2.28 1.30 -5.80
N ILE A 52 3.46 1.00 -5.25
CA ILE A 52 4.74 1.63 -5.66
C ILE A 52 5.04 1.33 -7.14
N GLY A 53 4.83 0.09 -7.59
CA GLY A 53 4.97 -0.32 -8.98
C GLY A 53 4.09 0.49 -9.93
N LEU A 54 2.82 0.68 -9.57
CA LEU A 54 1.85 1.50 -10.30
C LEU A 54 2.29 2.97 -10.41
N VAL A 55 2.75 3.57 -9.30
CA VAL A 55 3.28 4.95 -9.32
C VAL A 55 4.52 5.03 -10.21
N GLY A 56 5.44 4.07 -10.09
CA GLY A 56 6.67 4.01 -10.90
C GLY A 56 6.40 3.88 -12.40
N TRP A 57 5.39 3.08 -12.78
CA TRP A 57 4.98 2.96 -14.18
C TRP A 57 4.33 4.25 -14.71
N GLY A 58 3.45 4.88 -13.92
CA GLY A 58 2.86 6.17 -14.28
C GLY A 58 3.91 7.28 -14.48
N ARG A 59 5.01 7.23 -13.72
CA ARG A 59 6.17 8.14 -13.83
C ARG A 59 7.01 7.86 -15.07
N ARG A 60 7.33 6.58 -15.34
CA ARG A 60 8.14 6.16 -16.50
C ARG A 60 7.52 6.51 -17.85
N ALA A 61 6.21 6.65 -17.91
CA ALA A 61 5.57 7.09 -19.14
C ALA A 61 5.92 8.54 -19.53
N ARG A 62 6.56 9.38 -18.69
CA ARG A 62 7.02 10.73 -19.10
C ARG A 62 8.21 10.55 -20.05
N PRO A 63 8.07 10.78 -21.37
CA PRO A 63 9.25 11.05 -22.18
C PRO A 63 9.85 12.34 -21.63
N ARG A 64 11.15 12.34 -21.37
CA ARG A 64 11.87 13.60 -21.15
C ARG A 64 11.93 14.37 -22.45
#